data_AF-A0A5C5TI82-F1
#
_entry.id   AF-A0A5C5TI82-F1
#
_cell.length_a   1.000
_cell.length_b   1.000
_cell.length_c   1.000
_cell.angle_alpha   90.00
_cell.angle_beta   90.00
_cell.angle_gamma   90.00
#
_symmetry.space_group_name_H-M   'P 1'
#
loop_
_entity.id
_entity.type
_entity.pdbx_description
1 polymer ?
#
loop_
_entity_poly.entity_id
_entity_poly.type
_entity_poly.pdbx_seq_one_letter_code
_entity_poly.pdbx_strand_id
1 'polypeptide(L)' 'MSKPARIGALLVPIVLLVSACGDTWGQRAVTGGAIGAGTGAVVGAATGGLSVLGGALIGGAIGAGVGAATTPGTRY' A
#
# COMPACT_ATOMS: atom_id res chain seq x y z
N MET A 1 25.32 -0.99 12.99
CA MET A 1 25.00 0.33 12.40
C MET A 1 23.57 0.30 11.88
N SER A 2 22.54 0.49 12.74
CA SER A 2 21.14 0.14 12.41
C SER A 2 20.08 1.18 12.82
N LYS A 3 20.49 2.35 13.32
CA LYS A 3 19.58 3.43 13.72
C LYS A 3 18.70 4.02 12.58
N PRO A 4 19.15 4.15 11.31
CA PRO A 4 18.30 4.75 10.28
C PRO A 4 17.15 3.85 9.84
N ALA A 5 17.30 2.51 9.97
CA ALA A 5 16.27 1.56 9.56
C ALA A 5 15.01 1.62 10.44
N ARG A 6 15.17 1.89 11.75
CA ARG A 6 14.03 2.04 12.68
C ARG A 6 13.26 3.34 12.45
N ILE A 7 13.98 4.42 12.14
CA ILE A 7 13.39 5.72 11.81
C ILE A 7 12.63 5.62 10.49
N GLY A 8 13.19 4.97 9.47
CA GLY A 8 12.51 4.69 8.21
C GLY A 8 11.26 3.82 8.37
N ALA A 9 11.33 2.74 9.16
CA ALA A 9 10.19 1.85 9.40
C ALA A 9 9.00 2.54 10.08
N LEU A 10 9.25 3.56 10.91
CA LEU A 10 8.19 4.33 11.58
C LEU A 10 7.68 5.51 10.72
N LEU A 11 8.55 6.12 9.91
CA LEU A 11 8.19 7.25 9.04
C LEU A 11 7.36 6.83 7.83
N VAL A 12 7.65 5.66 7.24
CA VAL A 12 6.92 5.14 6.08
C VAL A 12 5.40 5.06 6.32
N PRO A 13 4.89 4.42 7.40
CA PRO A 13 3.45 4.39 7.64
C PRO A 13 2.86 5.79 7.89
N ILE A 14 3.59 6.70 8.53
CA ILE A 14 3.12 8.08 8.79
C ILE A 14 2.94 8.86 7.48
N VAL A 15 3.91 8.77 6.56
CA VAL A 15 3.81 9.40 5.23
C VAL A 15 2.69 8.75 4.41
N LEU A 16 2.50 7.44 4.54
CA LEU A 16 1.43 6.72 3.87
C LEU A 16 0.04 7.12 4.40
N LEU A 17 -0.13 7.30 5.72
CA LEU A 17 -1.35 7.82 6.34
C LEU A 17 -1.69 9.23 5.84
N VAL A 18 -0.68 10.10 5.67
CA VAL A 18 -0.87 11.44 5.08
C VAL A 18 -1.26 11.34 3.60
N SER A 19 -0.66 10.44 2.82
CA SER A 19 -1.01 10.25 1.41
C SER A 19 -2.37 9.57 1.19
N ALA A 20 -2.86 8.80 2.17
CA ALA A 20 -4.21 8.25 2.17
C ALA A 20 -5.30 9.32 2.34
N CYS A 21 -4.91 10.55 2.72
CA CYS A 21 -5.77 11.73 2.70
C CYS A 21 -5.99 12.29 1.29
N GLY A 22 -5.73 11.52 0.23
CA GLY A 22 -6.13 11.92 -1.12
C GLY A 22 -7.64 12.05 -1.23
N ASP A 23 -8.14 13.21 -1.64
CA ASP A 23 -9.59 13.43 -1.80
C ASP A 23 -10.16 12.81 -3.09
N THR A 24 -9.29 12.40 -4.02
CA THR A 24 -9.72 11.87 -5.32
C THR A 24 -9.60 10.35 -5.39
N TRP A 25 -10.49 9.76 -6.19
CA TRP A 25 -10.55 8.31 -6.44
C TRP A 25 -9.20 7.74 -6.92
N GLY A 26 -8.55 8.43 -7.86
CA GLY A 26 -7.26 8.00 -8.42
C GLY A 26 -6.13 8.04 -7.39
N GLN A 27 -6.07 9.08 -6.55
CA GLN A 27 -5.06 9.19 -5.49
C GLN A 27 -5.22 8.06 -4.47
N ARG A 28 -6.45 7.76 -4.04
CA ARG A 28 -6.72 6.65 -3.08
C ARG A 28 -6.47 5.28 -3.68
N ALA A 29 -6.81 5.07 -4.95
CA ALA A 29 -6.52 3.82 -5.64
C ALA A 29 -5.01 3.58 -5.82
N VAL A 30 -4.25 4.61 -6.24
CA VAL A 30 -2.80 4.48 -6.45
C VAL A 30 -2.07 4.28 -5.11
N THR A 31 -2.42 5.05 -4.07
CA THR A 31 -1.82 4.91 -2.74
C THR A 31 -2.18 3.58 -2.09
N GLY A 32 -3.46 3.18 -2.12
CA GLY A 32 -3.90 1.88 -1.64
C GLY A 32 -3.21 0.73 -2.37
N GLY A 33 -3.03 0.85 -3.69
CA GLY A 33 -2.30 -0.14 -4.49
C GLY A 33 -0.81 -0.20 -4.17
N ALA A 34 -0.14 0.93 -3.97
CA ALA A 34 1.26 0.96 -3.59
C ALA A 34 1.50 0.32 -2.20
N ILE A 35 0.64 0.62 -1.23
CA ILE A 35 0.71 0.06 0.14
C ILE A 35 0.41 -1.43 0.11
N GLY A 36 -0.64 -1.82 -0.61
CA GLY A 36 -1.02 -3.21 -0.78
C GLY A 36 0.08 -4.01 -1.47
N ALA A 37 0.74 -3.44 -2.48
CA ALA A 37 1.86 -4.09 -3.17
C ALA A 37 3.09 -4.25 -2.27
N GLY A 38 3.46 -3.21 -1.51
CA GLY A 38 4.56 -3.29 -0.55
C GLY A 38 4.32 -4.32 0.55
N THR A 39 3.11 -4.32 1.11
CA THR A 39 2.72 -5.28 2.16
C THR A 39 2.63 -6.69 1.59
N GLY A 40 2.00 -6.85 0.43
CA GLY A 40 1.87 -8.11 -0.26
C GLY A 40 3.20 -8.70 -0.70
N ALA A 41 4.18 -7.87 -1.09
CA ALA A 41 5.54 -8.30 -1.39
C ALA A 41 6.25 -8.89 -0.17
N VAL A 42 6.15 -8.22 0.98
CA VAL A 42 6.76 -8.69 2.25
C VAL A 42 6.10 -9.98 2.71
N VAL A 43 4.77 -10.04 2.68
CA VAL A 43 4.02 -11.25 3.05
C VAL A 43 4.31 -12.39 2.09
N GLY A 44 4.32 -12.15 0.77
CA GLY A 44 4.68 -13.15 -0.22
C GLY A 44 6.09 -13.71 0.03
N ALA A 45 7.08 -12.81 0.19
CA ALA A 45 8.44 -13.20 0.54
C ALA A 45 8.52 -14.06 1.82
N ALA A 46 7.72 -13.73 2.84
CA ALA A 46 7.71 -14.44 4.12
C ALA A 46 6.96 -15.78 4.09
N THR A 47 5.95 -15.92 3.23
CA THR A 47 5.07 -17.11 3.22
C THR A 47 5.66 -18.27 2.41
N GLY A 48 6.73 -18.04 1.62
CA GLY A 48 7.48 -19.06 0.89
C GLY A 48 6.76 -19.72 -0.29
N GLY A 49 5.43 -19.79 -0.27
CA GLY A 49 4.60 -20.34 -1.34
C GLY A 49 4.11 -19.31 -2.38
N LEU A 50 4.16 -18.02 -2.06
CA LEU A 50 3.74 -16.94 -2.95
C LEU A 50 4.98 -16.09 -3.26
N SER A 51 5.37 -15.98 -4.53
CA SER A 51 6.53 -15.17 -4.90
C SER A 51 6.33 -13.70 -4.47
N VAL A 52 7.43 -12.98 -4.20
CA VAL A 52 7.40 -11.54 -3.86
C VAL A 52 6.55 -10.76 -4.86
N LEU A 53 6.69 -11.10 -6.14
CA LEU A 53 5.94 -10.48 -7.22
C LEU A 53 4.45 -10.87 -7.20
N GLY A 54 4.13 -12.13 -6.91
CA GLY A 54 2.74 -12.58 -6.78
C GLY A 54 2.02 -11.91 -5.61
N GLY A 55 2.68 -11.85 -4.45
CA GLY A 55 2.18 -11.13 -3.29
C GLY A 55 2.02 -9.63 -3.56
N ALA A 56 2.97 -9.00 -4.24
CA ALA A 56 2.88 -7.59 -4.63
C ALA A 56 1.72 -7.31 -5.59
N LEU A 57 1.51 -8.16 -6.59
CA LEU A 57 0.42 -8.00 -7.55
C LEU A 57 -0.94 -8.16 -6.89
N ILE A 58 -1.12 -9.19 -6.06
CA ILE A 58 -2.38 -9.45 -5.37
C ILE A 58 -2.66 -8.33 -4.36
N GLY A 59 -1.67 -8.02 -3.52
CA GLY A 59 -1.79 -6.96 -2.54
C GLY A 59 -2.06 -5.60 -3.19
N GLY A 60 -1.38 -5.29 -4.30
CA GLY A 60 -1.58 -4.04 -5.04
C GLY A 60 -2.94 -3.95 -5.72
N ALA A 61 -3.42 -5.03 -6.31
CA ALA A 61 -4.75 -5.08 -6.91
C ALA A 61 -5.86 -4.88 -5.87
N ILE A 62 -5.78 -5.59 -4.74
CA ILE A 62 -6.74 -5.46 -3.63
C ILE A 62 -6.65 -4.07 -3.02
N GLY A 63 -5.44 -3.58 -2.72
CA GLY A 63 -5.23 -2.27 -2.13
C GLY A 63 -5.74 -1.13 -3.02
N ALA A 64 -5.55 -1.23 -4.33
CA ALA A 64 -6.08 -0.25 -5.28
C ALA A 64 -7.60 -0.31 -5.38
N GLY A 65 -8.17 -1.52 -5.44
CA GLY A 65 -9.62 -1.71 -5.47
C GLY A 65 -10.32 -1.21 -4.21
N VAL A 66 -9.75 -1.46 -3.03
CA VAL A 66 -10.29 -0.98 -1.74
C VAL A 66 -10.14 0.54 -1.62
N GLY A 67 -9.01 1.11 -2.02
CA GLY A 67 -8.82 2.57 -2.06
C GLY A 67 -9.81 3.27 -2.98
N ALA A 68 -10.04 2.71 -4.18
CA ALA A 68 -11.06 3.15 -5.11
C ALA A 68 -12.48 3.05 -4.51
N ALA A 69 -12.84 1.89 -3.94
CA ALA A 69 -14.18 1.62 -3.43
C ALA A 69 -14.55 2.44 -2.18
N THR A 70 -13.56 2.82 -1.36
CA THR A 70 -13.77 3.57 -0.11
C THR A 70 -13.71 5.08 -0.32
N THR A 71 -13.53 5.55 -1.56
CA THR A 71 -13.51 6.99 -1.85
C THR A 71 -14.91 7.59 -1.65
N PRO A 72 -15.11 8.57 -0.74
CA PRO A 72 -16.40 9.22 -0.56
C PRO A 72 -16.71 10.15 -1.74
N GLY A 73 -17.86 9.98 -2.37
CA GLY A 73 -18.40 10.95 -3.34
C GLY A 73 -17.76 10.88 -4.73
N THR A 74 -18.17 9.91 -5.54
CA THR A 74 -18.02 9.94 -6.99
C THR A 74 -18.91 11.03 -7.61
N ARG A 75 -18.48 12.30 -7.51
CA ARG A 75 -18.82 13.32 -8.51
C ARG A 75 -17.56 13.60 -9.32
N TYR A 76 -17.57 13.03 -10.53
CA TYR A 76 -16.60 13.21 -11.59
C TYR A 76 -16.41 14.68 -11.94
#